data_AF-D1CFA3-F1
#
_entry.id   AF-D1CFA3-F1
#
_cell.length_a   1.000
_cell.length_b   1.000
_cell.length_c   1.000
_cell.angle_alpha   90.00
_cell.angle_beta   90.00
_cell.angle_gamma   90.00
#
_symmetry.space_group_name_H-M   'P 1'
#
loop_
_entity.id
_entity.type
_entity.pdbx_description
1 polymer ?
#
loop_
_entity_poly.entity_id
_entity_poly.type
_entity_poly.pdbx_seq_one_letter_code
_entity_poly.pdbx_strand_id
1 'polypeptide(L)'
;MSGEERQLKKIRITLLPAAQRFILNADKTLTEQEDSAAMGIESPCDGAGFCGRCRVRFLENVPPPTSWDRLHFESKELSAGFRLACKAKLDSDSIVVVPNKPGKVRIQGKEYKYNFAPSAQKTVIHASLSDITDDNRHILPITILTAYRKELTLYSVGSDLTKTEPGASKKQCQGVAAVVRNRRISVWAHDLESGEEIFTDTVKEISKGQSLQGLLRAACLKHGRRLSDINDALIVTDGTLRIDEEEGNYKIFGREKPSICGLAIASMMGADIQTDAPHMLMSLEPYPWILLTVGNRCLLTWDYNGFFRKDLFNFEHDIADELKPTFAQAIEATIALKRIDLIDDKGLLHPTSPNRKILEIEVLDIVHNDKNLSIRIRTQTDTFLLSQAHIRQVQRIKGVLADLQDKLLTKADIDSNELVKIVLAGNSLGFASQKGLKDLGILRASEGTVIESFPDAEAFGARLMLLSSRAYKDANRLLETIEATPNPMLSRDWASNLYISTQSKNSHKLKPKEKVL
;
A
#
# COMPACT_ATOMS: atom_id res chain seq x y z
N MET A 1 47.43 1.27 38.62
CA MET A 1 46.09 0.75 38.95
C MET A 1 45.52 0.13 37.70
N SER A 2 45.81 -1.16 37.48
CA SER A 2 45.23 -1.94 36.39
C SER A 2 43.76 -2.17 36.71
N GLY A 3 42.86 -1.56 35.94
CA GLY A 3 41.43 -1.82 36.05
C GLY A 3 41.16 -3.27 35.66
N GLU A 4 40.74 -4.08 36.63
CA GLU A 4 40.20 -5.41 36.34
C GLU A 4 38.95 -5.23 35.48
N GLU A 5 39.03 -5.64 34.21
CA GLU A 5 37.86 -5.77 33.34
C GLU A 5 36.93 -6.80 33.98
N ARG A 6 35.87 -6.30 34.61
CA ARG A 6 34.81 -7.11 35.19
C ARG A 6 34.12 -7.86 34.04
N GLN A 7 34.46 -9.13 33.85
CA GLN A 7 33.84 -9.99 32.84
C GLN A 7 32.31 -10.00 33.05
N LEU A 8 31.59 -9.36 32.13
CA LEU A 8 30.13 -9.29 32.19
C LEU A 8 29.55 -10.68 31.95
N LYS A 9 28.62 -11.10 32.83
CA LYS A 9 27.85 -12.33 32.68
C LYS A 9 27.19 -12.36 31.30
N LYS A 10 27.29 -13.48 30.58
CA LYS A 10 26.62 -13.66 29.29
C LYS A 10 25.22 -14.24 29.48
N ILE A 11 24.27 -13.76 28.68
CA ILE A 11 22.88 -14.24 28.64
C ILE A 11 22.49 -14.55 27.18
N ARG A 12 21.59 -15.51 27.00
CA ARG A 12 21.08 -15.91 25.69
C ARG A 12 19.71 -15.31 25.44
N ILE A 13 19.54 -14.69 24.29
CA ILE A 13 18.26 -14.10 23.90
C ILE A 13 17.83 -14.66 22.56
N THR A 14 16.56 -15.06 22.46
CA THR A 14 15.96 -15.51 21.20
C THR A 14 15.02 -14.43 20.68
N LEU A 15 15.30 -13.91 19.49
CA LEU A 15 14.48 -12.92 18.82
C LEU A 15 13.46 -13.57 17.89
N LEU A 16 12.20 -13.21 18.09
CA LEU A 16 11.08 -13.63 17.26
C LEU A 16 10.62 -12.48 16.35
N PRO A 17 10.12 -12.77 15.12
CA PRO A 17 9.72 -14.10 14.63
C PRO A 17 10.84 -14.93 13.97
N ALA A 18 12.00 -14.35 13.65
CA ALA A 18 13.06 -15.00 12.89
C ALA A 18 13.83 -16.11 13.64
N ALA A 19 13.46 -16.42 14.89
CA ALA A 19 14.12 -17.39 15.78
C ALA A 19 15.65 -17.21 15.89
N GLN A 20 16.14 -15.98 15.72
CA GLN A 20 17.56 -15.67 15.78
C GLN A 20 18.05 -15.67 17.24
N ARG A 21 19.22 -16.24 17.50
CA ARG A 21 19.80 -16.34 18.85
C ARG A 21 21.02 -15.45 18.97
N PHE A 22 21.07 -14.66 20.03
CA PHE A 22 22.19 -13.79 20.36
C PHE A 22 22.73 -14.11 21.75
N ILE A 23 24.05 -13.93 21.93
CA ILE A 23 24.72 -14.05 23.23
C ILE A 23 25.15 -12.65 23.66
N LEU A 24 24.42 -12.10 24.62
CA LEU A 24 24.52 -10.70 25.01
C LEU A 24 25.17 -10.54 26.40
N ASN A 25 25.62 -9.33 26.71
CA ASN A 25 26.12 -9.01 28.03
C ASN A 25 24.93 -8.69 28.95
N ALA A 26 24.89 -9.32 30.12
CA ALA A 26 23.94 -9.00 31.18
C ALA A 26 24.11 -7.55 31.68
N ASP A 27 23.07 -7.04 32.32
CA ASP A 27 22.92 -5.69 32.89
C ASP A 27 23.01 -4.53 31.89
N LYS A 28 23.15 -4.84 30.60
CA LYS A 28 23.00 -3.91 29.48
C LYS A 28 21.60 -4.02 28.88
N THR A 29 21.14 -2.93 28.29
CA THR A 29 19.90 -2.89 27.49
C THR A 29 20.13 -3.50 26.10
N LEU A 30 19.05 -3.80 25.37
CA LEU A 30 19.17 -4.38 24.02
C LEU A 30 19.85 -3.42 23.03
N THR A 31 19.73 -2.11 23.23
CA THR A 31 20.35 -1.11 22.35
C THR A 31 21.81 -0.80 22.68
N GLU A 32 22.27 -1.15 23.89
CA GLU A 32 23.68 -1.01 24.31
C GLU A 32 24.54 -2.22 23.92
N GLN A 33 23.93 -3.26 23.33
CA GLN A 33 24.65 -4.40 22.81
C GLN A 33 25.28 -4.06 21.45
N GLU A 34 26.44 -4.66 21.19
CA GLU A 34 27.12 -4.54 19.89
C GLU A 34 26.23 -5.07 18.75
N ASP A 35 25.47 -6.13 19.01
CA ASP A 35 24.54 -6.73 18.05
C ASP A 35 23.23 -5.95 17.86
N SER A 36 23.03 -4.79 18.50
CA SER A 36 21.75 -4.04 18.46
C SER A 36 21.27 -3.74 17.02
N ALA A 37 22.22 -3.44 16.12
CA ALA A 37 21.95 -3.26 14.70
C ALA A 37 21.46 -4.55 14.03
N ALA A 38 22.08 -5.70 14.31
CA ALA A 38 21.69 -7.01 13.79
C ALA A 38 20.35 -7.49 14.38
N MET A 39 20.06 -7.13 15.62
CA MET A 39 18.82 -7.47 16.35
C MET A 39 17.57 -6.73 15.85
N GLY A 40 17.72 -5.77 14.93
CA GLY A 40 16.55 -5.09 14.40
C GLY A 40 15.94 -4.05 15.35
N ILE A 41 16.70 -3.51 16.30
CA ILE A 41 16.18 -2.54 17.28
C ILE A 41 16.72 -1.15 16.95
N GLU A 42 15.82 -0.18 16.75
CA GLU A 42 16.19 1.21 16.51
C GLU A 42 16.05 2.06 17.77
N SER A 43 17.02 2.96 17.97
CA SER A 43 17.04 3.90 19.09
C SER A 43 17.32 5.32 18.57
N PRO A 44 16.37 5.95 17.87
CA PRO A 44 16.61 7.26 17.22
C PRO A 44 16.81 8.42 18.22
N CYS A 45 16.58 8.16 19.51
CA CYS A 45 16.87 9.12 20.60
C CYS A 45 18.11 8.72 21.41
N ASP A 46 18.97 7.85 20.87
CA ASP A 46 20.18 7.33 21.51
C ASP A 46 19.94 6.81 22.94
N GLY A 47 18.81 6.14 23.14
CA GLY A 47 18.45 5.52 24.41
C GLY A 47 17.92 6.49 25.47
N ALA A 48 17.60 7.74 25.11
CA ALA A 48 17.00 8.71 26.03
C ALA A 48 15.63 8.26 26.57
N GLY A 49 14.83 7.54 25.76
CA GLY A 49 13.58 6.88 26.16
C GLY A 49 12.30 7.68 25.91
N PHE A 50 12.39 8.97 25.58
CA PHE A 50 11.23 9.84 25.38
C PHE A 50 10.46 9.61 24.08
N CYS A 51 11.05 8.92 23.10
CA CYS A 51 10.45 8.79 21.76
C CYS A 51 9.52 7.57 21.62
N GLY A 52 9.62 6.58 22.53
CA GLY A 52 8.79 5.36 22.50
C GLY A 52 9.07 4.38 21.35
N ARG A 53 10.03 4.65 20.45
CA ARG A 53 10.21 3.89 19.19
C ARG A 53 10.96 2.56 19.34
N CYS A 54 11.75 2.38 20.39
CA CYS A 54 12.52 1.16 20.67
C CYS A 54 11.64 0.03 21.27
N ARG A 55 10.35 -0.05 20.90
CA ARG A 55 9.37 -0.97 21.49
C ARG A 55 9.75 -2.43 21.25
N VAL A 56 9.63 -3.29 22.26
CA VAL A 56 9.78 -4.76 22.18
C VAL A 56 8.80 -5.44 23.11
N ARG A 57 8.58 -6.76 22.94
CA ARG A 57 7.74 -7.55 23.85
C ARG A 57 8.50 -8.78 24.34
N PHE A 58 8.67 -8.90 25.64
CA PHE A 58 9.24 -10.08 26.28
C PHE A 58 8.16 -11.14 26.48
N LEU A 59 8.45 -12.39 26.14
CA LEU A 59 7.55 -13.54 26.38
C LEU A 59 7.89 -14.28 27.67
N GLU A 60 9.17 -14.28 28.02
CA GLU A 60 9.74 -14.97 29.17
C GLU A 60 10.72 -14.02 29.87
N ASN A 61 10.87 -14.19 31.18
CA ASN A 61 11.79 -13.42 32.03
C ASN A 61 11.70 -11.90 31.78
N VAL A 62 10.46 -11.40 31.81
CA VAL A 62 10.10 -10.01 31.48
C VAL A 62 10.73 -9.04 32.49
N PRO A 63 11.59 -8.08 32.07
CA PRO A 63 12.13 -7.06 32.96
C PRO A 63 11.02 -6.19 33.58
N PRO A 64 11.22 -5.64 34.79
CA PRO A 64 10.24 -4.75 35.40
C PRO A 64 10.05 -3.47 34.56
N PRO A 65 8.83 -2.90 34.48
CA PRO A 65 8.59 -1.69 33.70
C PRO A 65 9.19 -0.45 34.36
N THR A 66 9.86 0.36 33.57
CA THR A 66 10.47 1.65 33.93
C THR A 66 9.45 2.79 33.91
N SER A 67 9.86 3.98 34.36
CA SER A 67 9.03 5.20 34.25
C SER A 67 8.75 5.58 32.80
N TRP A 68 9.72 5.38 31.89
CA TRP A 68 9.55 5.63 30.46
C TRP A 68 8.57 4.64 29.83
N ASP A 69 8.59 3.36 30.23
CA ASP A 69 7.62 2.37 29.75
C ASP A 69 6.18 2.79 30.11
N ARG A 70 5.97 3.31 31.32
CA ARG A 70 4.67 3.78 31.80
C ARG A 70 4.14 5.03 31.08
N LEU A 71 5.01 5.77 30.38
CA LEU A 71 4.61 6.92 29.57
C LEU A 71 4.14 6.51 28.16
N HIS A 72 4.56 5.35 27.67
CA HIS A 72 4.35 4.92 26.28
C HIS A 72 3.46 3.69 26.12
N PHE A 73 3.23 2.93 27.18
CA PHE A 73 2.42 1.71 27.14
C PHE A 73 1.30 1.74 28.17
N GLU A 74 0.13 1.25 27.77
CA GLU A 74 -0.99 1.06 28.68
C GLU A 74 -0.74 -0.10 29.66
N SER A 75 -1.49 -0.13 30.77
CA SER A 75 -1.36 -1.20 31.79
C SER A 75 -1.55 -2.62 31.22
N LYS A 76 -2.41 -2.78 30.21
CA LYS A 76 -2.60 -4.06 29.50
C LYS A 76 -1.37 -4.46 28.70
N GLU A 77 -0.72 -3.50 28.03
CA GLU A 77 0.48 -3.74 27.24
C GLU A 77 1.68 -4.06 28.14
N LEU A 78 1.84 -3.34 29.25
CA LEU A 78 2.88 -3.62 30.24
C LEU A 78 2.73 -5.03 30.83
N SER A 79 1.50 -5.44 31.14
CA SER A 79 1.16 -6.80 31.59
C SER A 79 1.42 -7.85 30.52
N ALA A 80 1.27 -7.51 29.24
CA ALA A 80 1.57 -8.39 28.10
C ALA A 80 3.07 -8.48 27.75
N GLY A 81 3.94 -7.85 28.55
CA GLY A 81 5.40 -7.92 28.42
C GLY A 81 6.04 -6.84 27.54
N PHE A 82 5.30 -5.79 27.16
CA PHE A 82 5.88 -4.70 26.36
C PHE A 82 6.83 -3.82 27.17
N ARG A 83 8.00 -3.53 26.61
CA ARG A 83 9.03 -2.64 27.17
C ARG A 83 9.72 -1.85 26.07
N LEU A 84 10.38 -0.77 26.45
CA LEU A 84 11.36 -0.06 25.64
C LEU A 84 12.69 -0.79 25.72
N ALA A 85 13.14 -1.34 24.59
CA ALA A 85 14.40 -2.07 24.44
C ALA A 85 15.62 -1.28 24.93
N CYS A 86 15.54 0.05 24.84
CA CYS A 86 16.57 0.98 25.24
C CYS A 86 16.57 1.33 26.74
N LYS A 87 15.58 0.86 27.50
CA LYS A 87 15.50 1.05 28.97
C LYS A 87 15.40 -0.26 29.74
N ALA A 88 15.02 -1.35 29.08
CA ALA A 88 14.93 -2.68 29.67
C ALA A 88 16.33 -3.29 29.88
N LYS A 89 16.77 -3.40 31.14
CA LYS A 89 17.99 -4.14 31.50
C LYS A 89 17.70 -5.63 31.59
N LEU A 90 18.68 -6.43 31.15
CA LEU A 90 18.55 -7.87 30.99
C LEU A 90 19.50 -8.59 31.96
N ASP A 91 18.98 -9.48 32.80
CA ASP A 91 19.78 -10.23 33.80
C ASP A 91 19.75 -11.76 33.59
N SER A 92 18.88 -12.21 32.70
CA SER A 92 18.51 -13.61 32.47
C SER A 92 18.17 -13.86 31.01
N ASP A 93 18.25 -15.13 30.61
CA ASP A 93 17.88 -15.56 29.26
C ASP A 93 16.42 -15.23 28.97
N SER A 94 16.10 -14.76 27.76
CA SER A 94 14.76 -14.27 27.45
C SER A 94 14.36 -14.55 26.01
N ILE A 95 13.06 -14.64 25.77
CA ILE A 95 12.48 -14.65 24.42
C ILE A 95 11.85 -13.28 24.16
N VAL A 96 12.31 -12.60 23.12
CA VAL A 96 11.92 -11.23 22.83
C VAL A 96 11.35 -11.14 21.42
N VAL A 97 10.14 -10.60 21.30
CA VAL A 97 9.56 -10.20 20.03
C VAL A 97 9.99 -8.76 19.76
N VAL A 98 10.83 -8.58 18.73
CA VAL A 98 11.15 -7.26 18.22
C VAL A 98 10.11 -6.92 17.15
N PRO A 99 9.27 -5.88 17.32
CA PRO A 99 8.46 -5.38 16.23
C PRO A 99 9.41 -4.94 15.12
N ASN A 100 9.39 -5.69 14.04
CA ASN A 100 10.12 -5.49 12.79
C ASN A 100 10.57 -4.04 12.53
N LYS A 101 11.89 -3.82 12.35
CA LYS A 101 12.42 -2.58 11.72
C LYS A 101 11.63 -2.25 10.46
N PRO A 102 11.55 -0.98 10.03
CA PRO A 102 11.40 -0.70 8.61
C PRO A 102 12.65 -1.23 7.90
N GLY A 103 12.62 -2.48 7.45
CA GLY A 103 13.52 -2.96 6.40
C GLY A 103 13.28 -2.18 5.09
N LYS A 104 13.84 -2.69 4.00
CA LYS A 104 13.57 -2.15 2.68
C LYS A 104 12.86 -3.19 1.84
N VAL A 105 11.70 -2.84 1.27
CA VAL A 105 11.06 -3.61 0.20
C VAL A 105 11.43 -2.95 -1.12
N ARG A 106 11.82 -3.76 -2.12
CA ARG A 106 12.09 -3.29 -3.47
C ARG A 106 10.94 -3.68 -4.39
N ILE A 107 10.30 -2.69 -5.01
CA ILE A 107 9.23 -2.90 -6.01
C ILE A 107 9.57 -2.07 -7.24
N GLN A 108 9.61 -2.70 -8.42
CA GLN A 108 9.96 -2.06 -9.69
C GLN A 108 11.30 -1.28 -9.62
N GLY A 109 12.30 -1.83 -8.93
CA GLY A 109 13.63 -1.21 -8.78
C GLY A 109 13.71 -0.06 -7.77
N LYS A 110 12.58 0.44 -7.23
CA LYS A 110 12.56 1.48 -6.16
C LYS A 110 12.51 0.83 -4.78
N GLU A 111 13.28 1.37 -3.84
CA GLU A 111 13.30 0.93 -2.43
C GLU A 111 12.33 1.75 -1.58
N TYR A 112 11.57 1.07 -0.73
CA TYR A 112 10.56 1.66 0.16
C TYR A 112 10.84 1.28 1.62
N LYS A 113 10.56 2.20 2.56
CA LYS A 113 10.83 2.05 4.00
C LYS A 113 9.81 1.12 4.70
N TYR A 114 9.76 -0.13 4.29
CA TYR A 114 8.90 -1.17 4.87
C TYR A 114 9.69 -2.43 5.14
N ASN A 115 9.38 -3.16 6.21
CA ASN A 115 10.11 -4.40 6.47
C ASN A 115 9.86 -5.43 5.39
N PHE A 116 10.94 -5.95 4.81
CA PHE A 116 10.88 -7.19 4.06
C PHE A 116 10.69 -8.34 5.05
N ALA A 117 9.44 -8.76 5.19
CA ALA A 117 9.01 -9.79 6.12
C ALA A 117 7.77 -10.48 5.56
N PRO A 118 7.92 -11.23 4.45
CA PRO A 118 6.82 -11.98 3.88
C PRO A 118 6.30 -12.99 4.91
N SER A 119 5.00 -13.31 4.80
CA SER A 119 4.39 -14.23 5.76
C SER A 119 4.80 -15.68 5.49
N ALA A 120 4.96 -16.04 4.21
CA ALA A 120 5.58 -17.31 3.86
C ALA A 120 7.08 -17.28 4.08
N GLN A 121 7.59 -18.32 4.70
CA GLN A 121 9.02 -18.50 4.97
C GLN A 121 9.43 -19.95 4.74
N LYS A 122 10.67 -20.11 4.29
CA LYS A 122 11.34 -21.40 4.13
C LYS A 122 12.49 -21.46 5.13
N THR A 123 12.46 -22.42 6.04
CA THR A 123 13.50 -22.60 7.07
C THR A 123 14.08 -24.00 6.96
N VAL A 124 15.40 -24.11 6.84
CA VAL A 124 16.09 -25.40 6.96
C VAL A 124 16.45 -25.60 8.43
N ILE A 125 16.02 -26.71 8.99
CA ILE A 125 16.38 -27.11 10.35
C ILE A 125 17.26 -28.36 10.31
N HIS A 126 18.23 -28.41 11.23
CA HIS A 126 18.95 -29.63 11.56
C HIS A 126 18.24 -30.27 12.76
N ALA A 127 17.50 -31.34 12.51
CA ALA A 127 16.84 -32.08 13.57
C ALA A 127 17.84 -33.03 14.25
N SER A 128 18.10 -32.85 15.55
CA SER A 128 18.85 -33.80 16.35
C SER A 128 17.89 -34.67 17.18
N LEU A 129 18.19 -35.96 17.33
CA LEU A 129 17.39 -36.88 18.15
C LEU A 129 17.31 -36.44 19.64
N SER A 130 18.24 -35.61 20.10
CA SER A 130 18.27 -35.02 21.44
C SER A 130 17.21 -33.94 21.69
N ASP A 131 16.61 -33.37 20.64
CA ASP A 131 15.55 -32.35 20.77
C ASP A 131 14.16 -32.97 21.10
N ILE A 132 14.09 -34.29 21.29
CA ILE A 132 12.86 -35.09 21.48
C ILE A 132 12.72 -35.53 22.94
N THR A 133 12.96 -34.66 23.92
CA THR A 133 12.69 -34.99 25.33
C THR A 133 11.60 -34.12 25.93
N ASP A 134 10.52 -34.80 26.31
CA ASP A 134 9.41 -34.45 27.23
C ASP A 134 9.09 -32.96 27.44
N ASP A 135 8.07 -32.47 26.73
CA ASP A 135 6.88 -31.84 27.32
C ASP A 135 6.05 -31.15 26.21
N ASN A 136 4.98 -31.80 25.76
CA ASN A 136 3.73 -31.26 25.18
C ASN A 136 3.71 -29.97 24.32
N ARG A 137 4.79 -29.58 23.64
CA ARG A 137 4.83 -28.43 22.71
C ARG A 137 5.66 -28.73 21.48
N HIS A 138 5.28 -29.73 20.70
CA HIS A 138 5.92 -30.00 19.41
C HIS A 138 5.14 -29.35 18.26
N ILE A 139 5.80 -28.45 17.53
CA ILE A 139 5.32 -27.83 16.28
C ILE A 139 5.43 -28.83 15.10
N LEU A 140 6.16 -29.94 15.28
CA LEU A 140 6.37 -30.97 14.26
C LEU A 140 6.04 -32.36 14.81
N PRO A 141 5.21 -33.17 14.13
CA PRO A 141 4.95 -34.54 14.53
C PRO A 141 6.25 -35.35 14.67
N ILE A 142 6.37 -36.15 15.73
CA ILE A 142 7.49 -37.07 16.01
C ILE A 142 7.81 -37.98 14.81
N THR A 143 6.81 -38.30 13.99
CA THR A 143 6.92 -39.05 12.73
C THR A 143 7.79 -38.36 11.68
N ILE A 144 7.78 -37.02 11.61
CA ILE A 144 8.58 -36.26 10.64
C ILE A 144 10.05 -36.24 11.09
N LEU A 145 10.30 -36.07 12.39
CA LEU A 145 11.64 -36.03 12.98
C LEU A 145 12.34 -37.40 12.92
N THR A 146 11.59 -38.49 13.07
CA THR A 146 12.12 -39.86 13.02
C THR A 146 12.49 -40.33 11.61
N ALA A 147 11.82 -39.81 10.56
CA ALA A 147 12.07 -40.17 9.17
C ALA A 147 13.32 -39.47 8.56
N TYR A 148 13.64 -38.24 8.98
CA TYR A 148 14.65 -37.40 8.33
C TYR A 148 15.83 -37.10 9.26
N ARG A 149 16.75 -38.06 9.37
CA ARG A 149 17.87 -38.06 10.34
C ARG A 149 18.98 -36.99 10.15
N LYS A 150 18.79 -35.90 9.40
CA LYS A 150 19.84 -34.87 9.24
C LYS A 150 19.32 -33.44 9.01
N GLU A 151 18.55 -33.23 7.96
CA GLU A 151 18.08 -31.91 7.52
C GLU A 151 16.62 -32.02 7.06
N LEU A 152 15.84 -31.00 7.39
CA LEU A 152 14.44 -30.88 7.01
C LEU A 152 14.16 -29.43 6.62
N THR A 153 13.52 -29.23 5.47
CA THR A 153 13.02 -27.92 5.07
C THR A 153 11.56 -27.77 5.49
N LEU A 154 11.27 -26.70 6.21
CA LEU A 154 9.94 -26.31 6.63
C LEU A 154 9.48 -25.12 5.80
N TYR A 155 8.25 -25.20 5.29
CA TYR A 155 7.55 -24.05 4.73
C TYR A 155 6.42 -23.68 5.69
N SER A 156 6.36 -22.42 6.08
CA SER A 156 5.34 -21.89 6.99
C SER A 156 4.73 -20.63 6.42
N VAL A 157 3.46 -20.36 6.75
CA VAL A 157 2.80 -19.08 6.50
C VAL A 157 2.38 -18.51 7.85
N GLY A 158 3.02 -17.41 8.28
CA GLY A 158 2.84 -16.93 9.65
C GLY A 158 3.33 -17.96 10.67
N SER A 159 2.46 -18.36 11.60
CA SER A 159 2.74 -19.42 12.58
C SER A 159 2.50 -20.84 12.06
N ASP A 160 1.85 -20.98 10.90
CA ASP A 160 1.27 -22.25 10.49
C ASP A 160 2.23 -22.98 9.54
N LEU A 161 2.54 -24.23 9.88
CA LEU A 161 3.36 -25.10 9.03
C LEU A 161 2.51 -25.63 7.87
N THR A 162 2.91 -25.34 6.63
CA THR A 162 2.13 -25.69 5.44
C THR A 162 2.70 -26.89 4.69
N LYS A 163 4.02 -27.05 4.68
CA LYS A 163 4.70 -28.12 3.94
C LYS A 163 6.04 -28.45 4.56
N THR A 164 6.46 -29.71 4.47
CA THR A 164 7.81 -30.17 4.81
C THR A 164 8.46 -30.88 3.63
N GLU A 165 9.75 -30.70 3.42
CA GLU A 165 10.55 -31.43 2.42
C GLU A 165 11.81 -32.04 3.07
N PRO A 166 12.22 -33.27 2.69
CA PRO A 166 13.50 -33.85 3.08
C PRO A 166 14.69 -32.97 2.71
N GLY A 167 15.66 -32.82 3.62
CA GLY A 167 16.93 -32.15 3.34
C GLY A 167 16.82 -30.63 3.21
N ALA A 168 17.93 -29.97 2.90
CA ALA A 168 17.95 -28.56 2.51
C ALA A 168 17.41 -28.39 1.08
N SER A 169 16.18 -27.88 0.93
CA SER A 169 15.56 -27.64 -0.36
C SER A 169 16.21 -26.47 -1.08
N LYS A 170 16.60 -26.69 -2.33
CA LYS A 170 17.10 -25.64 -3.24
C LYS A 170 15.99 -24.87 -3.95
N LYS A 171 14.72 -25.26 -3.75
CA LYS A 171 13.58 -24.56 -4.37
C LYS A 171 13.44 -23.18 -3.75
N GLN A 172 13.15 -22.18 -4.58
CA GLN A 172 12.83 -20.84 -4.13
C GLN A 172 11.51 -20.84 -3.37
N CYS A 173 11.41 -20.06 -2.30
CA CYS A 173 10.13 -19.77 -1.68
C CYS A 173 9.43 -18.68 -2.51
N GLN A 174 8.37 -19.01 -3.25
CA GLN A 174 7.74 -18.05 -4.17
C GLN A 174 6.41 -17.54 -3.63
N GLY A 175 6.08 -16.30 -3.94
CA GLY A 175 4.77 -15.74 -3.65
C GLY A 175 4.20 -14.99 -4.83
N VAL A 176 2.87 -14.88 -4.88
CA VAL A 176 2.16 -14.22 -5.98
C VAL A 176 1.31 -13.07 -5.45
N ALA A 177 1.51 -11.87 -5.98
CA ALA A 177 0.58 -10.76 -5.84
C ALA A 177 -0.29 -10.72 -7.10
N ALA A 178 -1.60 -10.57 -6.97
CA ALA A 178 -2.48 -10.44 -8.13
C ALA A 178 -3.54 -9.36 -7.91
N VAL A 179 -3.88 -8.64 -8.99
CA VAL A 179 -4.95 -7.64 -9.01
C VAL A 179 -5.97 -8.06 -10.07
N VAL A 180 -7.23 -8.14 -9.67
CA VAL A 180 -8.36 -8.55 -10.50
C VAL A 180 -9.30 -7.37 -10.71
N ARG A 181 -9.44 -6.91 -11.96
CA ARG A 181 -10.28 -5.77 -12.32
C ARG A 181 -10.76 -5.84 -13.75
N ASN A 182 -12.01 -5.43 -14.02
CA ASN A 182 -12.56 -5.32 -15.38
C ASN A 182 -12.38 -6.59 -16.24
N ARG A 183 -12.61 -7.77 -15.67
CA ARG A 183 -12.36 -9.09 -16.31
C ARG A 183 -10.91 -9.28 -16.78
N ARG A 184 -9.95 -8.68 -16.09
CA ARG A 184 -8.52 -8.90 -16.27
C ARG A 184 -7.91 -9.26 -14.92
N ILE A 185 -6.88 -10.08 -14.97
CA ILE A 185 -6.03 -10.37 -13.81
C ILE A 185 -4.58 -10.06 -14.18
N SER A 186 -3.97 -9.19 -13.41
CA SER A 186 -2.53 -8.90 -13.47
C SER A 186 -1.85 -9.62 -12.31
N VAL A 187 -0.73 -10.29 -12.60
CA VAL A 187 -0.06 -11.21 -11.68
C VAL A 187 1.42 -10.85 -11.62
N TRP A 188 1.97 -10.77 -10.40
CA TRP A 188 3.39 -10.55 -10.12
C TRP A 188 3.87 -11.67 -9.19
N ALA A 189 4.82 -12.47 -9.65
CA ALA A 189 5.49 -13.47 -8.84
C ALA A 189 6.79 -12.92 -8.27
N HIS A 190 7.06 -13.24 -7.01
CA HIS A 190 8.23 -12.80 -6.27
C HIS A 190 8.92 -13.97 -5.58
N ASP A 191 10.24 -13.88 -5.47
CA ASP A 191 11.01 -14.67 -4.51
C ASP A 191 10.82 -14.05 -3.11
N LEU A 192 10.30 -14.83 -2.17
CA LEU A 192 10.01 -14.40 -0.80
C LEU A 192 11.26 -14.45 0.10
N GLU A 193 12.38 -14.95 -0.38
CA GLU A 193 13.65 -14.90 0.35
C GLU A 193 14.45 -13.62 0.02
N SER A 194 14.43 -13.19 -1.25
CA SER A 194 15.17 -12.02 -1.73
C SER A 194 14.31 -10.78 -2.01
N GLY A 195 13.01 -10.98 -2.28
CA GLY A 195 12.07 -9.95 -2.73
C GLY A 195 12.10 -9.70 -4.24
N GLU A 196 12.98 -10.36 -4.99
CA GLU A 196 13.12 -10.15 -6.43
C GLU A 196 11.87 -10.57 -7.20
N GLU A 197 11.53 -9.82 -8.25
CA GLU A 197 10.42 -10.16 -9.15
C GLU A 197 10.87 -11.31 -10.07
N ILE A 198 10.11 -12.39 -10.09
CA ILE A 198 10.38 -13.58 -10.92
C ILE A 198 9.71 -13.42 -12.30
N PHE A 199 8.43 -13.07 -12.32
CA PHE A 199 7.70 -12.80 -13.55
C PHE A 199 6.49 -11.88 -13.30
N THR A 200 6.05 -11.23 -14.37
CA THR A 200 4.80 -10.48 -14.43
C THR A 200 3.98 -10.97 -15.62
N ASP A 201 2.67 -11.17 -15.45
CA ASP A 201 1.75 -11.53 -16.52
C ASP A 201 0.41 -10.81 -16.39
N THR A 202 -0.36 -10.77 -17.47
CA THR A 202 -1.75 -10.28 -17.46
C THR A 202 -2.63 -11.15 -18.33
N VAL A 203 -3.62 -11.78 -17.71
CA VAL A 203 -4.66 -12.55 -18.41
C VAL A 203 -5.84 -11.62 -18.70
N LYS A 204 -6.15 -11.46 -19.98
CA LYS A 204 -7.26 -10.62 -20.47
C LYS A 204 -8.53 -11.46 -20.64
N GLU A 205 -9.68 -10.80 -20.60
CA GLU A 205 -10.98 -11.38 -20.98
C GLU A 205 -11.38 -12.64 -20.19
N ILE A 206 -11.35 -12.52 -18.86
CA ILE A 206 -11.80 -13.58 -17.97
C ILE A 206 -13.27 -13.91 -18.29
N SER A 207 -13.50 -15.15 -18.73
CA SER A 207 -14.83 -15.66 -19.07
C SER A 207 -15.64 -15.94 -17.80
N LYS A 208 -16.96 -15.78 -17.90
CA LYS A 208 -17.88 -16.05 -16.78
C LYS A 208 -17.76 -17.53 -16.37
N GLY A 209 -17.38 -17.80 -15.13
CA GLY A 209 -17.20 -19.16 -14.59
C GLY A 209 -15.77 -19.70 -14.56
N GLN A 210 -14.77 -18.93 -14.99
CA GLN A 210 -13.36 -19.30 -14.75
C GLN A 210 -12.98 -19.09 -13.29
N SER A 211 -12.37 -20.10 -12.67
CA SER A 211 -11.86 -19.99 -11.30
C SER A 211 -10.55 -19.20 -11.26
N LEU A 212 -10.35 -18.45 -10.18
CA LEU A 212 -9.13 -17.69 -9.92
C LEU A 212 -7.89 -18.58 -9.90
N GLN A 213 -8.01 -19.79 -9.32
CA GLN A 213 -6.96 -20.80 -9.32
C GLN A 213 -6.59 -21.21 -10.75
N GLY A 214 -7.57 -21.42 -11.64
CA GLY A 214 -7.34 -21.75 -13.05
C GLY A 214 -6.57 -20.65 -13.78
N LEU A 215 -6.91 -19.38 -13.51
CA LEU A 215 -6.22 -18.22 -14.08
C LEU A 215 -4.77 -18.11 -13.58
N LEU A 216 -4.54 -18.26 -12.28
CA LEU A 216 -3.20 -18.24 -11.70
C LEU A 216 -2.35 -19.42 -12.21
N ARG A 217 -2.94 -20.61 -12.33
CA ARG A 217 -2.28 -21.79 -12.90
C ARG A 217 -1.86 -21.54 -14.33
N ALA A 218 -2.73 -20.96 -15.17
CA ALA A 218 -2.42 -20.61 -16.54
C ALA A 218 -1.27 -19.60 -16.64
N ALA A 219 -1.29 -18.55 -15.81
CA ALA A 219 -0.22 -17.56 -15.73
C ALA A 219 1.12 -18.20 -15.33
N CYS A 220 1.14 -19.05 -14.29
CA CYS A 220 2.36 -19.75 -13.87
C CYS A 220 2.90 -20.65 -14.99
N LEU A 221 2.04 -21.45 -15.63
CA LEU A 221 2.45 -22.39 -16.67
C LEU A 221 3.06 -21.68 -17.89
N LYS A 222 2.53 -20.53 -18.28
CA LYS A 222 3.07 -19.71 -19.37
C LYS A 222 4.52 -19.29 -19.12
N HIS A 223 4.91 -19.12 -17.85
CA HIS A 223 6.26 -18.76 -17.42
C HIS A 223 7.09 -19.98 -16.95
N GLY A 224 6.68 -21.21 -17.30
CA GLY A 224 7.42 -22.43 -16.95
C GLY A 224 7.46 -22.71 -15.45
N ARG A 225 6.41 -22.31 -14.72
CA ARG A 225 6.25 -22.51 -13.27
C ARG A 225 5.00 -23.31 -12.97
N ARG A 226 4.98 -24.03 -11.85
CA ARG A 226 3.77 -24.72 -11.38
C ARG A 226 3.14 -23.90 -10.25
N LEU A 227 1.81 -23.92 -10.18
CA LEU A 227 1.10 -23.30 -9.07
C LEU A 227 1.51 -23.91 -7.71
N SER A 228 1.93 -25.19 -7.70
CA SER A 228 2.48 -25.88 -6.51
C SER A 228 3.79 -25.31 -5.98
N ASP A 229 4.47 -24.47 -6.75
CA ASP A 229 5.71 -23.81 -6.34
C ASP A 229 5.43 -22.50 -5.59
N ILE A 230 4.18 -22.03 -5.58
CA ILE A 230 3.75 -20.82 -4.89
C ILE A 230 3.41 -21.14 -3.43
N ASN A 231 4.09 -20.48 -2.50
CA ASN A 231 3.97 -20.69 -1.06
C ASN A 231 2.99 -19.72 -0.37
N ASP A 232 2.80 -18.53 -0.92
CA ASP A 232 1.83 -17.53 -0.43
C ASP A 232 1.30 -16.75 -1.63
N ALA A 233 0.05 -16.32 -1.55
CA ALA A 233 -0.56 -15.53 -2.60
C ALA A 233 -1.42 -14.44 -1.97
N LEU A 234 -1.26 -13.20 -2.42
CA LEU A 234 -2.11 -12.08 -2.07
C LEU A 234 -2.89 -11.61 -3.29
N ILE A 235 -4.21 -11.61 -3.20
CA ILE A 235 -5.09 -11.29 -4.30
C ILE A 235 -5.98 -10.12 -3.92
N VAL A 236 -5.95 -9.09 -4.77
CA VAL A 236 -6.70 -7.86 -4.67
C VAL A 236 -7.80 -7.87 -5.71
N THR A 237 -9.05 -7.66 -5.30
CA THR A 237 -10.19 -7.66 -6.23
C THR A 237 -11.15 -6.52 -5.92
N ASP A 238 -11.82 -6.02 -6.96
CA ASP A 238 -12.97 -5.12 -6.86
C ASP A 238 -14.28 -5.85 -6.44
N GLY A 239 -14.22 -7.16 -6.18
CA GLY A 239 -15.35 -7.98 -5.78
C GLY A 239 -16.21 -8.49 -6.95
N THR A 240 -15.86 -8.18 -8.20
CA THR A 240 -16.64 -8.57 -9.40
C THR A 240 -16.48 -10.04 -9.78
N LEU A 241 -15.41 -10.71 -9.35
CA LEU A 241 -15.16 -12.13 -9.60
C LEU A 241 -15.52 -13.00 -8.39
N ARG A 242 -16.18 -14.14 -8.63
CA ARG A 242 -16.39 -15.20 -7.63
C ARG A 242 -15.11 -16.02 -7.53
N ILE A 243 -14.72 -16.36 -6.31
CA ILE A 243 -13.56 -17.20 -6.03
C ILE A 243 -14.14 -18.51 -5.52
N ASP A 244 -13.85 -19.59 -6.24
CA ASP A 244 -14.22 -20.94 -5.79
C ASP A 244 -13.24 -21.34 -4.67
N GLU A 245 -13.78 -21.74 -3.52
CA GLU A 245 -13.04 -21.97 -2.26
C GLU A 245 -12.23 -23.29 -2.24
N GLU A 246 -12.24 -24.06 -3.32
CA GLU A 246 -11.66 -25.40 -3.36
C GLU A 246 -10.17 -25.36 -3.76
N GLU A 247 -9.31 -25.43 -2.74
CA GLU A 247 -7.87 -25.74 -2.75
C GLU A 247 -6.84 -24.60 -2.98
N GLY A 248 -6.28 -24.09 -1.87
CA GLY A 248 -4.97 -23.44 -1.79
C GLY A 248 -4.84 -22.38 -0.68
N ASN A 249 -3.60 -22.05 -0.29
CA ASN A 249 -3.31 -20.98 0.68
C ASN A 249 -3.33 -19.63 -0.04
N TYR A 250 -4.52 -19.05 -0.25
CA TYR A 250 -4.68 -17.70 -0.81
C TYR A 250 -5.12 -16.72 0.26
N LYS A 251 -4.44 -15.57 0.34
CA LYS A 251 -4.96 -14.39 1.01
C LYS A 251 -5.73 -13.56 0.00
N ILE A 252 -7.02 -13.38 0.23
CA ILE A 252 -7.91 -12.61 -0.64
C ILE A 252 -8.34 -11.37 0.13
N PHE A 253 -8.19 -10.20 -0.48
CA PHE A 253 -8.61 -8.93 0.07
C PHE A 253 -9.88 -8.45 -0.66
N GLY A 254 -11.00 -8.25 0.07
CA GLY A 254 -12.18 -7.55 -0.46
C GLY A 254 -13.53 -8.29 -0.67
N ARG A 255 -13.97 -9.26 0.16
CA ARG A 255 -15.38 -9.77 0.16
C ARG A 255 -15.97 -10.10 1.54
N GLU A 256 -17.30 -10.00 1.63
CA GLU A 256 -18.12 -10.17 2.85
C GLU A 256 -18.32 -11.64 3.27
N LYS A 257 -18.25 -11.84 4.59
CA LYS A 257 -18.67 -12.98 5.44
C LYS A 257 -17.84 -14.29 5.40
N PRO A 258 -17.72 -14.94 6.57
CA PRO A 258 -16.63 -15.86 6.86
C PRO A 258 -17.08 -17.33 6.75
N SER A 259 -16.42 -18.09 5.87
CA SER A 259 -16.41 -19.55 5.93
C SER A 259 -15.01 -20.00 6.36
N ILE A 260 -14.99 -20.96 7.29
CA ILE A 260 -13.87 -21.47 8.06
C ILE A 260 -12.68 -21.90 7.19
N CYS A 261 -11.59 -21.11 7.22
CA CYS A 261 -10.20 -21.54 7.38
C CYS A 261 -9.39 -20.27 7.75
N GLY A 262 -8.62 -20.33 8.83
CA GLY A 262 -8.21 -19.16 9.61
C GLY A 262 -7.52 -18.05 8.83
N LEU A 263 -8.14 -16.88 8.74
CA LEU A 263 -7.55 -15.53 8.77
C LEU A 263 -8.68 -14.50 8.67
N ALA A 264 -8.58 -13.43 9.46
CA ALA A 264 -9.60 -12.39 9.62
C ALA A 264 -9.90 -11.67 8.28
N ILE A 265 -11.17 -11.68 7.89
CA ILE A 265 -11.70 -11.15 6.64
C ILE A 265 -12.37 -9.81 6.93
N ALA A 266 -11.78 -8.71 6.43
CA ALA A 266 -12.45 -7.42 6.31
C ALA A 266 -12.72 -7.13 4.83
N SER A 267 -13.99 -6.96 4.48
CA SER A 267 -14.44 -6.56 3.16
C SER A 267 -14.33 -5.05 3.00
N MET A 268 -13.69 -4.54 1.94
CA MET A 268 -14.07 -3.30 1.26
C MET A 268 -13.39 -3.22 -0.11
N MET A 269 -14.11 -2.65 -1.07
CA MET A 269 -13.93 -2.78 -2.53
C MET A 269 -12.54 -2.32 -2.99
N GLY A 270 -11.95 -2.96 -4.00
CA GLY A 270 -10.63 -2.65 -4.58
C GLY A 270 -10.30 -1.19 -4.95
N ALA A 271 -11.25 -0.25 -4.83
CA ALA A 271 -10.98 1.19 -4.78
C ALA A 271 -10.11 1.60 -3.58
N ASP A 272 -10.12 0.85 -2.49
CA ASP A 272 -9.41 1.21 -1.26
C ASP A 272 -7.91 0.90 -1.31
N ILE A 273 -7.47 -0.17 -1.99
CA ILE A 273 -6.02 -0.46 -2.13
C ILE A 273 -5.30 0.61 -2.95
N GLN A 274 -5.98 1.25 -3.92
CA GLN A 274 -5.41 2.40 -4.63
C GLN A 274 -4.97 3.50 -3.66
N THR A 275 -5.63 3.62 -2.51
CA THR A 275 -5.23 4.56 -1.46
C THR A 275 -4.44 3.95 -0.34
N ASP A 276 -4.74 2.72 0.09
CA ASP A 276 -4.18 2.18 1.32
C ASP A 276 -2.67 1.98 1.19
N ALA A 277 -2.18 1.63 0.00
CA ALA A 277 -0.74 1.44 -0.21
C ALA A 277 0.09 2.73 -0.29
N PRO A 278 -0.31 3.74 -1.06
CA PRO A 278 0.29 5.06 -0.93
C PRO A 278 0.10 5.65 0.48
N HIS A 279 -1.06 5.46 1.11
CA HIS A 279 -1.32 5.90 2.48
C HIS A 279 -0.35 5.27 3.48
N MET A 280 -0.14 3.95 3.39
CA MET A 280 0.84 3.21 4.18
C MET A 280 2.23 3.87 4.10
N LEU A 281 2.72 4.15 2.90
CA LEU A 281 3.98 4.89 2.71
C LEU A 281 3.94 6.28 3.36
N MET A 282 2.83 6.99 3.17
CA MET A 282 2.68 8.37 3.61
C MET A 282 2.49 8.52 5.12
N SER A 283 1.96 7.50 5.81
CA SER A 283 1.87 7.45 7.28
C SER A 283 3.23 7.47 7.99
N LEU A 284 4.33 7.28 7.24
CA LEU A 284 5.70 7.39 7.74
C LEU A 284 6.25 8.82 7.64
N GLU A 285 5.55 9.70 6.92
CA GLU A 285 6.01 11.06 6.65
C GLU A 285 5.49 12.02 7.75
N PRO A 286 6.37 12.86 8.33
CA PRO A 286 6.03 13.68 9.50
C PRO A 286 5.38 15.03 9.15
N TYR A 287 5.01 15.27 7.90
CA TYR A 287 4.53 16.56 7.39
C TYR A 287 3.15 16.44 6.74
N PRO A 288 2.39 17.54 6.57
CA PRO A 288 1.05 17.50 5.99
C PRO A 288 1.08 17.02 4.54
N TRP A 289 0.19 16.08 4.22
CA TRP A 289 0.04 15.58 2.86
C TRP A 289 -1.41 15.26 2.51
N ILE A 290 -1.72 15.31 1.22
CA ILE A 290 -3.00 14.88 0.65
C ILE A 290 -2.74 13.76 -0.36
N LEU A 291 -3.52 12.70 -0.30
CA LEU A 291 -3.54 11.64 -1.31
C LEU A 291 -4.87 11.70 -2.07
N LEU A 292 -4.77 11.76 -3.39
CA LEU A 292 -5.89 11.83 -4.32
C LEU A 292 -5.92 10.57 -5.17
N THR A 293 -7.10 9.96 -5.31
CA THR A 293 -7.32 8.90 -6.30
C THR A 293 -8.65 9.05 -7.04
N VAL A 294 -8.68 8.53 -8.26
CA VAL A 294 -9.86 8.50 -9.14
C VAL A 294 -9.98 7.10 -9.74
N GLY A 295 -10.97 6.35 -9.29
CA GLY A 295 -11.43 5.09 -9.88
C GLY A 295 -12.94 5.13 -10.10
N ASN A 296 -13.64 4.04 -9.78
CA ASN A 296 -15.12 4.04 -9.66
C ASN A 296 -15.59 4.88 -8.45
N ARG A 297 -14.64 5.36 -7.65
CA ARG A 297 -14.84 6.26 -6.53
C ARG A 297 -13.73 7.30 -6.58
N CYS A 298 -14.05 8.54 -6.24
CA CYS A 298 -13.04 9.54 -5.91
C CYS A 298 -12.79 9.44 -4.42
N LEU A 299 -11.53 9.44 -4.04
CA LEU A 299 -11.17 9.29 -2.65
C LEU A 299 -10.02 10.22 -2.32
N LEU A 300 -10.18 10.90 -1.19
CA LEU A 300 -9.22 11.83 -0.65
C LEU A 300 -8.87 11.37 0.76
N THR A 301 -7.58 11.16 0.99
CA THR A 301 -7.05 10.92 2.34
C THR A 301 -6.01 11.96 2.69
N TRP A 302 -5.89 12.23 3.99
CA TRP A 302 -4.91 13.16 4.52
C TRP A 302 -4.54 12.76 5.94
N ASP A 303 -3.34 13.16 6.35
CA ASP A 303 -2.85 13.06 7.71
C ASP A 303 -2.23 14.41 8.10
N TYR A 304 -2.61 14.88 9.29
CA TYR A 304 -2.01 16.02 9.95
C TYR A 304 -2.00 15.79 11.46
N ASN A 305 -0.81 15.79 12.07
CA ASN A 305 -0.64 15.60 13.52
C ASN A 305 -1.34 14.34 14.07
N GLY A 306 -1.45 13.26 13.28
CA GLY A 306 -2.09 12.02 13.70
C GLY A 306 -3.62 12.03 13.59
N PHE A 307 -4.22 13.07 13.03
CA PHE A 307 -5.63 13.07 12.61
C PHE A 307 -5.75 12.54 11.20
N PHE A 308 -6.19 11.28 11.10
CA PHE A 308 -6.46 10.60 9.84
C PHE A 308 -7.93 10.74 9.46
N ARG A 309 -8.21 11.05 8.18
CA ARG A 309 -9.56 10.94 7.62
C ARG A 309 -9.53 10.49 6.16
N LYS A 310 -10.49 9.64 5.81
CA LYS A 310 -10.71 9.11 4.47
C LYS A 310 -12.10 9.52 4.00
N ASP A 311 -12.18 10.48 3.08
CA ASP A 311 -13.44 10.97 2.54
C ASP A 311 -13.71 10.28 1.18
N LEU A 312 -14.75 9.44 1.13
CA LEU A 312 -15.10 8.56 0.01
C LEU A 312 -16.30 9.08 -0.79
N PHE A 313 -16.14 9.16 -2.11
CA PHE A 313 -17.18 9.65 -3.02
C PHE A 313 -17.46 8.64 -4.12
N ASN A 314 -18.71 8.17 -4.18
CA ASN A 314 -19.17 7.29 -5.25
C ASN A 314 -19.25 8.06 -6.56
N PHE A 315 -18.61 7.53 -7.60
CA PHE A 315 -18.70 8.08 -8.93
C PHE A 315 -18.96 6.95 -9.93
N GLU A 316 -20.20 6.81 -10.38
CA GLU A 316 -20.50 5.86 -11.42
C GLU A 316 -19.86 6.30 -12.74
N HIS A 317 -19.03 5.41 -13.27
CA HIS A 317 -18.51 5.48 -14.62
C HIS A 317 -18.99 4.25 -15.35
N ASP A 318 -19.74 4.49 -16.41
CA ASP A 318 -20.04 3.47 -17.39
C ASP A 318 -19.21 3.74 -18.65
N ILE A 319 -19.50 2.97 -19.68
CA ILE A 319 -19.14 3.12 -21.08
C ILE A 319 -18.02 2.15 -21.54
N ALA A 320 -18.43 0.95 -21.93
CA ALA A 320 -17.69 0.03 -22.80
C ALA A 320 -17.65 0.56 -24.26
N ASP A 321 -16.47 0.84 -24.83
CA ASP A 321 -16.19 0.95 -26.29
C ASP A 321 -14.66 0.86 -26.49
N GLU A 322 -14.23 0.32 -27.64
CA GLU A 322 -12.83 0.01 -27.96
C GLU A 322 -11.93 1.23 -28.26
N LEU A 323 -12.51 2.39 -28.62
CA LEU A 323 -11.76 3.62 -29.01
C LEU A 323 -11.84 4.73 -27.95
N LYS A 324 -12.04 4.39 -26.67
CA LYS A 324 -12.18 5.39 -25.59
C LYS A 324 -10.86 5.89 -25.05
N PRO A 325 -10.77 7.20 -24.74
CA PRO A 325 -9.63 7.72 -24.01
C PRO A 325 -9.61 7.16 -22.59
N THR A 326 -8.41 6.95 -22.06
CA THR A 326 -8.20 6.87 -20.61
C THR A 326 -8.55 8.21 -19.96
N PHE A 327 -8.77 8.23 -18.64
CA PHE A 327 -9.05 9.49 -17.95
C PHE A 327 -7.92 10.51 -18.10
N ALA A 328 -6.66 10.06 -18.02
CA ALA A 328 -5.49 10.90 -18.28
C ALA A 328 -5.52 11.48 -19.70
N GLN A 329 -5.79 10.66 -20.72
CA GLN A 329 -5.96 11.13 -22.11
C GLN A 329 -7.10 12.14 -22.24
N ALA A 330 -8.22 11.93 -21.54
CA ALA A 330 -9.35 12.85 -21.55
C ALA A 330 -9.01 14.21 -20.91
N ILE A 331 -8.22 14.24 -19.82
CA ILE A 331 -7.72 15.48 -19.22
C ILE A 331 -6.87 16.25 -20.22
N GLU A 332 -5.83 15.60 -20.78
CA GLU A 332 -4.90 16.25 -21.71
C GLU A 332 -5.62 16.74 -22.96
N ALA A 333 -6.49 15.91 -23.53
CA ALA A 333 -7.31 16.30 -24.67
C ALA A 333 -8.24 17.48 -24.34
N THR A 334 -8.84 17.51 -23.15
CA THR A 334 -9.72 18.63 -22.74
C THR A 334 -8.94 19.96 -22.68
N ILE A 335 -7.74 19.95 -22.12
CA ILE A 335 -6.87 21.13 -22.03
C ILE A 335 -6.42 21.58 -23.43
N ALA A 336 -5.98 20.63 -24.24
CA ALA A 336 -5.51 20.87 -25.58
C ALA A 336 -6.62 21.43 -26.49
N LEU A 337 -7.82 20.83 -26.46
CA LEU A 337 -8.98 21.31 -27.21
C LEU A 337 -9.44 22.69 -26.74
N LYS A 338 -9.30 23.00 -25.44
CA LYS A 338 -9.55 24.34 -24.89
C LYS A 338 -8.58 25.39 -25.45
N ARG A 339 -7.31 25.04 -25.66
CA ARG A 339 -6.29 25.93 -26.25
C ARG A 339 -6.53 26.25 -27.72
N ILE A 340 -7.28 25.41 -28.43
CA ILE A 340 -7.67 25.63 -29.83
C ILE A 340 -9.15 25.96 -29.98
N ASP A 341 -9.82 26.44 -28.92
CA ASP A 341 -11.21 26.90 -28.96
C ASP A 341 -12.24 25.87 -29.48
N LEU A 342 -11.91 24.57 -29.45
CA LEU A 342 -12.90 23.49 -29.70
C LEU A 342 -13.75 23.19 -28.46
N ILE A 343 -13.37 23.72 -27.30
CA ILE A 343 -14.12 23.64 -26.06
C ILE A 343 -14.23 25.04 -25.42
N ASP A 344 -15.43 25.43 -25.01
CA ASP A 344 -15.63 26.68 -24.26
C ASP A 344 -15.37 26.53 -22.75
N ASP A 345 -15.47 27.62 -21.98
CA ASP A 345 -15.26 27.59 -20.51
C ASP A 345 -16.29 26.71 -19.79
N LYS A 346 -17.45 26.45 -20.40
CA LYS A 346 -18.49 25.57 -19.86
C LYS A 346 -18.24 24.11 -20.23
N GLY A 347 -17.18 23.80 -20.99
CA GLY A 347 -16.86 22.46 -21.44
C GLY A 347 -17.69 21.98 -22.63
N LEU A 348 -18.37 22.87 -23.35
CA LEU A 348 -19.13 22.49 -24.54
C LEU A 348 -18.19 22.33 -25.74
N LEU A 349 -18.30 21.18 -26.43
CA LEU A 349 -17.60 20.94 -27.68
C LEU A 349 -18.23 21.74 -28.83
N HIS A 350 -17.38 22.37 -29.62
CA HIS A 350 -17.77 23.11 -30.82
C HIS A 350 -17.38 22.35 -32.09
N PRO A 351 -18.21 22.39 -33.15
CA PRO A 351 -17.97 21.65 -34.39
C PRO A 351 -16.91 22.30 -35.29
N THR A 352 -16.42 23.49 -34.95
CA THR A 352 -15.46 24.24 -35.77
C THR A 352 -14.43 24.92 -34.88
N SER A 353 -13.17 24.92 -35.34
CA SER A 353 -12.11 25.75 -34.81
C SER A 353 -11.19 26.19 -35.95
N PRO A 354 -10.64 27.43 -35.87
CA PRO A 354 -9.64 27.90 -36.81
C PRO A 354 -8.31 27.13 -36.71
N ASN A 355 -8.05 26.40 -35.62
CA ASN A 355 -6.79 25.68 -35.42
C ASN A 355 -7.04 24.21 -35.05
N ARG A 356 -6.54 23.25 -35.84
CA ARG A 356 -6.80 21.81 -35.65
C ARG A 356 -5.59 21.01 -35.17
N LYS A 357 -4.45 21.67 -34.94
CA LYS A 357 -3.21 21.00 -34.58
C LYS A 357 -2.39 21.83 -33.61
N ILE A 358 -1.94 21.18 -32.54
CA ILE A 358 -0.92 21.70 -31.63
C ILE A 358 0.15 20.62 -31.40
N LEU A 359 1.23 20.96 -30.70
CA LEU A 359 2.36 20.04 -30.47
C LEU A 359 1.95 18.70 -29.83
N GLU A 360 0.91 18.71 -29.00
CA GLU A 360 0.51 17.59 -28.16
C GLU A 360 -0.56 16.69 -28.83
N ILE A 361 -1.44 17.27 -29.67
CA ILE A 361 -2.55 16.56 -30.31
C ILE A 361 -2.82 17.04 -31.75
N GLU A 362 -3.30 16.10 -32.56
CA GLU A 362 -3.84 16.35 -33.89
C GLU A 362 -5.32 15.97 -33.95
N VAL A 363 -6.18 16.93 -34.32
CA VAL A 363 -7.61 16.69 -34.55
C VAL A 363 -7.79 16.16 -35.97
N LEU A 364 -8.17 14.88 -36.10
CA LEU A 364 -8.31 14.21 -37.39
C LEU A 364 -9.64 14.58 -38.05
N ASP A 365 -10.74 14.35 -37.35
CA ASP A 365 -12.08 14.61 -37.83
C ASP A 365 -13.08 14.75 -36.67
N ILE A 366 -14.23 15.30 -37.01
CA ILE A 366 -15.34 15.54 -36.09
C ILE A 366 -16.46 14.59 -36.51
N VAL A 367 -16.72 13.59 -35.66
CA VAL A 367 -17.69 12.52 -35.89
C VAL A 367 -19.04 12.95 -35.31
N HIS A 368 -20.06 12.95 -36.14
CA HIS A 368 -21.45 13.17 -35.74
C HIS A 368 -22.19 11.83 -35.75
N ASN A 369 -22.59 11.35 -34.58
CA ASN A 369 -23.61 10.32 -34.46
C ASN A 369 -24.92 11.00 -34.07
N ASP A 370 -26.07 10.40 -34.39
CA ASP A 370 -27.44 10.97 -34.43
C ASP A 370 -27.86 11.94 -33.30
N LYS A 371 -27.13 12.02 -32.16
CA LYS A 371 -27.29 13.02 -31.09
C LYS A 371 -25.99 13.49 -30.40
N ASN A 372 -24.81 13.01 -30.80
CA ASN A 372 -23.56 13.23 -30.06
C ASN A 372 -22.41 13.67 -30.98
N LEU A 373 -21.80 14.79 -30.63
CA LEU A 373 -20.56 15.29 -31.21
C LEU A 373 -19.35 14.59 -30.55
N SER A 374 -18.49 13.98 -31.37
CA SER A 374 -17.21 13.43 -30.93
C SER A 374 -16.07 13.92 -31.81
N ILE A 375 -14.88 14.03 -31.25
CA ILE A 375 -13.66 14.44 -31.94
C ILE A 375 -12.70 13.25 -31.94
N ARG A 376 -12.22 12.87 -33.12
CA ARG A 376 -11.14 11.90 -33.24
C ARG A 376 -9.81 12.61 -33.07
N ILE A 377 -9.07 12.19 -32.06
CA ILE A 377 -7.81 12.81 -31.66
C ILE A 377 -6.70 11.79 -31.84
N ARG A 378 -5.60 12.23 -32.43
CA ARG A 378 -4.33 11.50 -32.47
C ARG A 378 -3.32 12.19 -31.57
N THR A 379 -2.72 11.41 -30.69
CA THR A 379 -1.55 11.76 -29.89
C THR A 379 -0.30 11.11 -30.50
N GLN A 380 0.86 11.28 -29.88
CA GLN A 380 2.08 10.61 -30.36
C GLN A 380 1.99 9.08 -30.30
N THR A 381 1.22 8.53 -29.35
CA THR A 381 1.15 7.08 -29.08
C THR A 381 -0.19 6.46 -29.47
N ASP A 382 -1.28 7.20 -29.38
CA ASP A 382 -2.64 6.67 -29.43
C ASP A 382 -3.58 7.48 -30.32
N THR A 383 -4.65 6.83 -30.79
CA THR A 383 -5.79 7.48 -31.45
C THR A 383 -7.08 7.09 -30.73
N PHE A 384 -7.92 8.06 -30.38
CA PHE A 384 -9.16 7.83 -29.62
C PHE A 384 -10.27 8.83 -29.99
N LEU A 385 -11.51 8.53 -29.58
CA LEU A 385 -12.68 9.40 -29.74
C LEU A 385 -13.04 10.09 -28.42
N LEU A 386 -12.89 11.41 -28.37
CA LEU A 386 -13.35 12.23 -27.24
C LEU A 386 -14.76 12.74 -27.53
N SER A 387 -15.65 12.71 -26.54
CA SER A 387 -17.04 13.14 -26.71
C SER A 387 -17.42 14.12 -25.60
N GLN A 388 -18.60 14.74 -25.73
CA GLN A 388 -19.11 15.65 -24.70
C GLN A 388 -19.23 14.96 -23.34
N ALA A 389 -19.58 13.67 -23.31
CA ALA A 389 -19.69 12.90 -22.07
C ALA A 389 -18.34 12.76 -21.35
N HIS A 390 -17.26 12.51 -22.09
CA HIS A 390 -15.90 12.42 -21.54
C HIS A 390 -15.46 13.76 -20.91
N ILE A 391 -15.75 14.90 -21.55
CA ILE A 391 -15.43 16.23 -20.98
C ILE A 391 -16.26 16.51 -19.73
N ARG A 392 -17.55 16.17 -19.73
CA ARG A 392 -18.42 16.32 -18.56
C ARG A 392 -17.92 15.48 -17.38
N GLN A 393 -17.36 14.30 -17.65
CA GLN A 393 -16.73 13.45 -16.65
C GLN A 393 -15.50 14.14 -16.02
N VAL A 394 -14.61 14.68 -16.85
CA VAL A 394 -13.45 15.47 -16.40
C VAL A 394 -13.89 16.66 -15.53
N GLN A 395 -14.90 17.43 -15.96
CA GLN A 395 -15.43 18.55 -15.19
C GLN A 395 -15.98 18.14 -13.84
N ARG A 396 -16.76 17.05 -13.77
CA ARG A 396 -17.34 16.57 -12.51
C ARG A 396 -16.26 16.14 -11.52
N ILE A 397 -15.25 15.39 -11.98
CA ILE A 397 -14.12 14.96 -11.14
C ILE A 397 -13.31 16.17 -10.67
N LYS A 398 -13.01 17.12 -11.57
CA LYS A 398 -12.40 18.40 -11.19
C LYS A 398 -13.20 19.09 -10.10
N GLY A 399 -14.50 19.26 -10.30
CA GLY A 399 -15.39 19.92 -9.37
C GLY A 399 -15.32 19.31 -7.97
N VAL A 400 -15.42 17.98 -7.92
CA VAL A 400 -15.37 17.20 -6.67
C VAL A 400 -13.99 17.33 -6.02
N LEU A 401 -12.90 16.99 -6.70
CA LEU A 401 -11.57 16.99 -6.10
C LEU A 401 -11.12 18.37 -5.63
N ALA A 402 -11.44 19.42 -6.38
CA ALA A 402 -11.11 20.79 -6.01
C ALA A 402 -11.89 21.24 -4.76
N ASP A 403 -13.21 21.03 -4.73
CA ASP A 403 -14.05 21.38 -3.56
C ASP A 403 -13.64 20.60 -2.31
N LEU A 404 -13.26 19.33 -2.46
CA LEU A 404 -12.78 18.51 -1.35
C LEU A 404 -11.46 18.99 -0.79
N GLN A 405 -10.47 19.29 -1.64
CA GLN A 405 -9.20 19.87 -1.19
C GLN A 405 -9.44 21.19 -0.45
N ASP A 406 -10.29 22.07 -0.99
CA ASP A 406 -10.59 23.38 -0.37
C ASP A 406 -11.24 23.22 1.02
N LYS A 407 -12.24 22.33 1.14
CA LYS A 407 -12.89 22.00 2.42
C LYS A 407 -11.94 21.37 3.41
N LEU A 408 -11.04 20.52 2.94
CA LEU A 408 -10.06 19.83 3.77
C LEU A 408 -9.06 20.81 4.37
N LEU A 409 -8.43 21.64 3.54
CA LEU A 409 -7.49 22.66 3.98
C LEU A 409 -8.14 23.61 4.98
N THR A 410 -9.39 24.02 4.71
CA THR A 410 -10.18 24.85 5.63
C THR A 410 -10.44 24.16 6.96
N LYS A 411 -10.86 22.88 6.95
CA LYS A 411 -11.15 22.11 8.17
C LYS A 411 -9.90 21.82 8.99
N ALA A 412 -8.77 21.59 8.32
CA ALA A 412 -7.48 21.34 8.93
C ALA A 412 -6.80 22.61 9.47
N ASP A 413 -7.33 23.78 9.13
CA ASP A 413 -6.70 25.08 9.38
C ASP A 413 -5.29 25.20 8.79
N ILE A 414 -5.08 24.57 7.62
CA ILE A 414 -3.80 24.53 6.89
C ILE A 414 -3.89 25.49 5.70
N ASP A 415 -2.93 26.40 5.58
CA ASP A 415 -2.81 27.22 4.38
C ASP A 415 -2.32 26.36 3.20
N SER A 416 -2.78 26.63 1.98
CA SER A 416 -2.35 25.85 0.81
C SER A 416 -0.84 25.92 0.54
N ASN A 417 -0.14 26.91 1.09
CA ASN A 417 1.32 27.01 1.06
C ASN A 417 2.02 26.12 2.10
N GLU A 418 1.31 25.69 3.15
CA GLU A 418 1.81 24.76 4.17
C GLU A 418 1.65 23.29 3.74
N LEU A 419 0.89 23.02 2.67
CA LEU A 419 0.75 21.69 2.10
C LEU A 419 2.06 21.26 1.41
N VAL A 420 2.78 20.36 2.07
CA VAL A 420 4.11 19.91 1.63
C VAL A 420 4.02 18.93 0.46
N LYS A 421 3.06 18.00 0.48
CA LYS A 421 2.97 16.94 -0.53
C LYS A 421 1.55 16.61 -0.98
N ILE A 422 1.39 16.40 -2.28
CA ILE A 422 0.22 15.75 -2.88
C ILE A 422 0.66 14.44 -3.54
N VAL A 423 -0.04 13.36 -3.23
CA VAL A 423 0.16 12.05 -3.82
C VAL A 423 -0.99 11.74 -4.77
N LEU A 424 -0.66 11.38 -6.01
CA LEU A 424 -1.62 11.05 -7.06
C LEU A 424 -1.63 9.54 -7.28
N ALA A 425 -2.68 8.85 -6.88
CA ALA A 425 -2.73 7.39 -6.94
C ALA A 425 -3.74 6.83 -7.94
N GLY A 426 -3.39 5.69 -8.51
CA GLY A 426 -4.20 4.96 -9.47
C GLY A 426 -3.99 5.42 -10.91
N ASN A 427 -4.42 4.57 -11.85
CA ASN A 427 -4.18 4.72 -13.29
C ASN A 427 -4.79 6.01 -13.89
N SER A 428 -5.74 6.65 -13.20
CA SER A 428 -6.38 7.86 -13.69
C SER A 428 -5.51 9.09 -13.43
N LEU A 429 -5.18 9.37 -12.17
CA LEU A 429 -4.40 10.57 -11.81
C LEU A 429 -2.89 10.34 -11.89
N GLY A 430 -2.41 9.13 -11.61
CA GLY A 430 -0.97 8.83 -11.59
C GLY A 430 -0.29 8.90 -12.96
N PHE A 431 -1.05 8.75 -14.05
CA PHE A 431 -0.55 8.92 -15.43
C PHE A 431 -0.84 10.30 -16.04
N ALA A 432 -1.64 11.15 -15.39
CA ALA A 432 -1.94 12.49 -15.89
C ALA A 432 -0.75 13.44 -15.67
N SER A 433 -0.55 14.41 -16.57
CA SER A 433 0.55 15.35 -16.39
C SER A 433 0.28 16.29 -15.21
N GLN A 434 1.29 16.50 -14.36
CA GLN A 434 1.15 17.40 -13.21
C GLN A 434 0.79 18.83 -13.65
N LYS A 435 1.37 19.29 -14.77
CA LYS A 435 1.02 20.57 -15.38
C LYS A 435 -0.44 20.58 -15.82
N GLY A 436 -0.91 19.57 -16.52
CA GLY A 436 -2.30 19.50 -16.99
C GLY A 436 -3.29 19.49 -15.83
N LEU A 437 -3.01 18.74 -14.77
CA LEU A 437 -3.84 18.72 -13.56
C LEU A 437 -3.88 20.09 -12.85
N LYS A 438 -2.77 20.84 -12.84
CA LYS A 438 -2.72 22.23 -12.32
C LYS A 438 -3.45 23.21 -13.24
N ASP A 439 -3.17 23.18 -14.54
CA ASP A 439 -3.78 24.04 -15.56
C ASP A 439 -5.31 23.88 -15.57
N LEU A 440 -5.79 22.65 -15.39
CA LEU A 440 -7.21 22.36 -15.32
C LEU A 440 -7.81 22.73 -13.96
N GLY A 441 -7.00 23.01 -12.94
CA GLY A 441 -7.46 23.34 -11.58
C GLY A 441 -7.96 22.14 -10.78
N ILE A 442 -7.51 20.93 -11.11
CA ILE A 442 -7.76 19.72 -10.30
C ILE A 442 -6.89 19.74 -9.04
N LEU A 443 -5.63 20.19 -9.13
CA LEU A 443 -4.70 20.23 -7.99
C LEU A 443 -4.66 21.60 -7.34
N ARG A 444 -4.88 21.65 -6.02
CA ARG A 444 -4.69 22.82 -5.17
C ARG A 444 -3.27 22.84 -4.59
N ALA A 445 -2.29 22.90 -5.46
CA ALA A 445 -0.86 22.89 -5.10
C ALA A 445 -0.25 24.28 -5.19
N SER A 446 0.54 24.67 -4.19
CA SER A 446 1.42 25.85 -4.27
C SER A 446 2.68 25.53 -5.08
N GLU A 447 3.55 26.53 -5.34
CA GLU A 447 4.82 26.31 -6.04
C GLU A 447 5.77 25.37 -5.27
N GLY A 448 5.69 25.34 -3.93
CA GLY A 448 6.54 24.50 -3.08
C GLY A 448 5.99 23.08 -2.83
N THR A 449 4.75 22.79 -3.23
CA THR A 449 4.12 21.49 -2.98
C THR A 449 4.75 20.41 -3.88
N VAL A 450 5.29 19.36 -3.27
CA VAL A 450 5.82 18.18 -3.96
C VAL A 450 4.66 17.33 -4.46
N ILE A 451 4.67 16.98 -5.75
CA ILE A 451 3.66 16.08 -6.34
C ILE A 451 4.32 14.76 -6.68
N GLU A 452 3.85 13.67 -6.05
CA GLU A 452 4.34 12.31 -6.29
C GLU A 452 3.23 11.44 -6.91
N SER A 453 3.53 10.79 -8.03
CA SER A 453 2.56 9.94 -8.74
C SER A 453 2.81 8.45 -8.48
N PHE A 454 1.74 7.72 -8.16
CA PHE A 454 1.68 6.27 -7.99
C PHE A 454 0.62 5.68 -8.94
N PRO A 455 0.91 5.58 -10.25
CA PRO A 455 -0.05 5.07 -11.23
C PRO A 455 -0.56 3.67 -10.88
N ASP A 456 0.35 2.73 -10.60
CA ASP A 456 -0.01 1.34 -10.30
C ASP A 456 -0.20 1.08 -8.80
N ALA A 457 -0.85 2.00 -8.07
CA ALA A 457 -0.99 1.92 -6.61
C ALA A 457 -1.59 0.59 -6.11
N GLU A 458 -2.54 0.01 -6.85
CA GLU A 458 -3.11 -1.32 -6.57
C GLU A 458 -2.07 -2.44 -6.62
N ALA A 459 -1.32 -2.50 -7.73
CA ALA A 459 -0.28 -3.49 -7.93
C ALA A 459 0.84 -3.33 -6.91
N PHE A 460 1.25 -2.07 -6.68
CA PHE A 460 2.22 -1.71 -5.66
C PHE A 460 1.78 -2.20 -4.28
N GLY A 461 0.54 -1.92 -3.89
CA GLY A 461 -0.03 -2.35 -2.61
C GLY A 461 -0.07 -3.85 -2.44
N ALA A 462 -0.54 -4.57 -3.47
CA ALA A 462 -0.57 -6.03 -3.46
C ALA A 462 0.83 -6.62 -3.23
N ARG A 463 1.84 -6.10 -3.94
CA ARG A 463 3.23 -6.55 -3.80
C ARG A 463 3.80 -6.17 -2.44
N LEU A 464 3.56 -4.95 -1.96
CA LEU A 464 4.06 -4.49 -0.67
C LEU A 464 3.52 -5.35 0.49
N MET A 465 2.22 -5.66 0.47
CA MET A 465 1.57 -6.50 1.48
C MET A 465 2.00 -7.97 1.40
N LEU A 466 2.29 -8.50 0.20
CA LEU A 466 2.86 -9.83 0.04
C LEU A 466 4.26 -9.92 0.67
N LEU A 467 5.11 -8.93 0.38
CA LEU A 467 6.51 -8.89 0.82
C LEU A 467 6.68 -8.37 2.25
N SER A 468 5.62 -7.81 2.86
CA SER A 468 5.63 -7.26 4.21
C SER A 468 4.35 -7.58 4.96
N SER A 469 4.45 -8.53 5.90
CA SER A 469 3.41 -8.82 6.88
C SER A 469 3.05 -7.59 7.74
N ARG A 470 3.97 -6.62 7.90
CA ARG A 470 3.67 -5.35 8.56
C ARG A 470 2.76 -4.48 7.69
N ALA A 471 3.09 -4.30 6.41
CA ALA A 471 2.24 -3.57 5.48
C ALA A 471 0.84 -4.21 5.40
N TYR A 472 0.76 -5.54 5.32
CA TYR A 472 -0.53 -6.24 5.34
C TYR A 472 -1.37 -5.92 6.60
N LYS A 473 -0.75 -5.87 7.78
CA LYS A 473 -1.43 -5.49 9.03
C LYS A 473 -1.83 -4.02 9.06
N ASP A 474 -0.98 -3.12 8.57
CA ASP A 474 -1.27 -1.68 8.52
C ASP A 474 -2.43 -1.40 7.55
N ALA A 475 -2.45 -2.05 6.38
CA ALA A 475 -3.58 -1.98 5.45
C ALA A 475 -4.89 -2.42 6.10
N ASN A 476 -4.90 -3.55 6.82
CA ASN A 476 -6.09 -4.02 7.54
C ASN A 476 -6.58 -3.02 8.61
N ARG A 477 -5.67 -2.34 9.32
CA ARG A 477 -6.05 -1.30 10.30
C ARG A 477 -6.66 -0.08 9.63
N LEU A 478 -6.14 0.33 8.47
CA LEU A 478 -6.69 1.45 7.72
C LEU A 478 -8.14 1.20 7.29
N LEU A 479 -8.49 -0.05 6.97
CA LEU A 479 -9.87 -0.43 6.68
C LEU A 479 -10.83 -0.20 7.87
N GLU A 480 -10.36 -0.37 9.10
CA GLU A 480 -11.18 -0.19 10.31
C GLU A 480 -11.45 1.29 10.62
N THR A 481 -10.68 2.21 10.03
CA THR A 481 -10.71 3.66 10.33
C THR A 481 -11.51 4.50 9.33
N ILE A 482 -12.26 3.86 8.42
CA ILE A 482 -12.97 4.55 7.34
C ILE A 482 -14.32 5.08 7.83
N GLU A 483 -14.45 6.41 7.92
CA GLU A 483 -15.76 7.07 8.03
C GLU A 483 -16.28 7.42 6.65
N ALA A 484 -17.36 6.78 6.21
CA ALA A 484 -18.05 7.16 4.99
C ALA A 484 -18.71 8.54 5.17
N THR A 485 -18.10 9.59 4.61
CA THR A 485 -18.73 10.91 4.58
C THR A 485 -19.91 10.89 3.59
N PRO A 486 -21.13 11.29 4.02
CA PRO A 486 -22.25 11.45 3.11
C PRO A 486 -21.85 12.35 1.94
N ASN A 487 -22.38 12.05 0.76
CA ASN A 487 -22.16 12.83 -0.48
C ASN A 487 -22.14 14.33 -0.13
N PRO A 488 -21.07 15.08 -0.42
CA PRO A 488 -20.99 16.46 0.02
C PRO A 488 -22.19 17.14 -0.63
N MET A 489 -23.02 17.81 0.16
CA MET A 489 -24.05 18.67 -0.44
C MET A 489 -23.31 19.58 -1.41
N LEU A 490 -23.58 19.39 -2.70
CA LEU A 490 -22.89 20.08 -3.79
C LEU A 490 -23.08 21.58 -3.54
N SER A 491 -22.03 22.20 -3.01
CA SER A 491 -22.03 23.60 -2.60
C SER A 491 -22.16 24.49 -3.83
N ARG A 492 -22.52 25.77 -3.64
CA ARG A 492 -22.39 26.75 -4.73
C ARG A 492 -20.95 26.81 -5.26
N ASP A 493 -19.97 26.56 -4.40
CA ASP A 493 -18.55 26.57 -4.73
C ASP A 493 -18.16 25.42 -5.68
N TRP A 494 -18.78 24.25 -5.55
CA TRP A 494 -18.60 23.12 -6.48
C TRP A 494 -18.97 23.46 -7.93
N ALA A 495 -20.08 24.18 -8.14
CA ALA A 495 -20.52 24.55 -9.49
C ALA A 495 -19.51 25.48 -10.19
N SER A 496 -18.83 26.33 -9.42
CA SER A 496 -17.77 27.20 -9.93
C SER A 496 -16.53 26.41 -10.39
N ASN A 497 -16.25 25.29 -9.72
CA ASN A 497 -15.14 24.41 -10.07
C ASN A 497 -15.41 23.54 -11.32
N LEU A 498 -16.61 23.58 -11.92
CA LEU A 498 -16.89 22.85 -13.17
C LEU A 498 -16.36 23.54 -14.43
N TYR A 499 -16.07 24.84 -14.37
CA TYR A 499 -15.60 25.59 -15.54
C TYR A 499 -14.19 25.16 -15.96
N ILE A 500 -13.93 25.11 -17.27
CA ILE A 500 -12.61 24.78 -17.83
C ILE A 500 -11.83 26.07 -18.04
N SER A 501 -11.23 26.57 -16.97
CA SER A 501 -10.36 27.74 -17.00
C SER A 501 -8.90 27.31 -17.05
N THR A 502 -8.17 27.65 -18.12
CA THR A 502 -6.71 27.44 -18.25
C THR A 502 -5.88 28.54 -17.60
N GLN A 503 -6.53 29.56 -17.03
CA GLN A 503 -5.91 30.57 -16.20
C GLN A 503 -6.37 30.39 -14.75
N SER A 504 -5.41 30.21 -13.85
CA SER A 504 -5.61 30.35 -12.41
C SER A 504 -6.21 31.73 -12.12
N LYS A 505 -7.54 31.82 -12.04
CA LYS A 505 -8.23 32.96 -11.41
C LYS A 505 -8.53 32.71 -9.94
N ASN A 506 -8.01 31.63 -9.36
CA ASN A 506 -8.10 31.35 -7.94
C ASN A 506 -6.72 31.43 -7.27
N SER A 507 -6.13 32.63 -7.29
CA SER A 507 -5.63 33.12 -6.01
C SER A 507 -6.85 33.44 -5.16
N HIS A 508 -7.48 32.43 -4.56
CA HIS A 508 -8.12 32.69 -3.29
C HIS A 508 -6.98 33.10 -2.37
N LYS A 509 -6.71 34.42 -2.31
CA LYS A 509 -6.07 35.02 -1.16
C LYS A 509 -6.99 34.63 -0.01
N LEU A 510 -6.67 33.52 0.67
CA LEU A 510 -7.12 33.31 2.03
C LEU A 510 -6.85 34.65 2.72
N LYS A 511 -7.92 35.32 3.16
CA LYS A 511 -7.76 36.61 3.83
C LYS A 511 -6.75 36.39 4.94
N PRO A 512 -5.66 37.16 5.02
CA PRO A 512 -4.70 37.00 6.09
C PRO A 512 -5.47 37.10 7.40
N LYS A 513 -5.39 36.07 8.24
CA LYS A 513 -5.99 36.10 9.57
C LYS A 513 -5.45 37.34 10.27
N GLU A 514 -6.33 38.24 10.66
CA GLU A 514 -6.00 39.24 11.67
C GLU A 514 -5.50 38.46 12.88
N LYS A 515 -4.22 38.63 13.21
CA LYS A 515 -3.67 38.13 14.47
C LYS A 515 -4.46 38.82 15.58
N VAL A 516 -5.38 38.10 16.20
CA VAL A 516 -5.90 38.47 17.51
C VAL A 516 -4.72 38.26 18.46
N LEU A 517 -4.16 39.38 18.91
CA LEU A 517 -3.07 39.48 19.88
C LEU A 517 -3.40 38.81 21.21
#